data_AF-A0A2D8UX40-F1
#
_entry.id   AF-A0A2D8UX40-F1
#
_cell.length_a   1.000
_cell.length_b   1.000
_cell.length_c   1.000
_cell.angle_alpha   90.00
_cell.angle_beta   90.00
_cell.angle_gamma   90.00
#
_symmetry.space_group_name_H-M   'P 1'
#
loop_
_entity.id
_entity.type
_entity.pdbx_description
1 polymer ?
#
loop_
_entity_poly.entity_id
_entity_poly.type
_entity_poly.pdbx_seq_one_letter_code
_entity_poly.pdbx_strand_id
1 'polypeptide(L)'
;MKPNDQTFSQADEKDFLRCRAFTLIELLVVIAIIAILAGMLLPALSKAKDKAQNVIDFNNTKNIMLGTLMFAGDNDEYMPRPAWGNSEDCWAFGKGMAQVAGVASLTTLETQLQNQEIAFRQGQLANYLGNTMKIMICPKDAVESRSSKRNNYLQRNVKITSYTWNGFVGGFGSNSGGSAPSGPFKTYKTTDLRPTNLIMWETDENTPFLFNDAGNRPDEGISQRHASSMPKDSYTDVGGRSSVGAIGGHAVNMTFQEFYSMVGKGRRSELKPAANFPQQPVELPNDLYWMPGSARGGW
;
A
#
# COMPACT_ATOMS: atom_id res chain seq x y z
N MET A 1 54.07 87.17 22.25
CA MET A 1 53.76 88.14 21.17
C MET A 1 54.48 87.66 19.91
N LYS A 2 53.75 86.97 19.00
CA LYS A 2 54.11 86.51 17.62
C LYS A 2 55.37 85.61 17.46
N PRO A 3 55.56 84.92 16.31
CA PRO A 3 54.86 83.70 15.86
C PRO A 3 55.86 82.62 15.36
N ASN A 4 55.42 81.44 14.90
CA ASN A 4 56.05 80.81 13.72
C ASN A 4 55.22 79.68 13.10
N ASP A 5 55.47 79.54 11.80
CA ASP A 5 54.67 78.97 10.73
C ASP A 5 54.78 77.43 10.53
N GLN A 6 53.70 76.90 9.95
CA GLN A 6 53.57 75.78 8.98
C GLN A 6 54.07 74.36 9.34
N THR A 7 53.20 73.34 9.18
CA THR A 7 53.18 72.38 8.03
C THR A 7 52.31 71.11 8.24
N PHE A 8 51.52 70.76 7.20
CA PHE A 8 50.92 69.44 6.78
C PHE A 8 50.14 68.58 7.81
N SER A 9 48.98 67.96 7.50
CA SER A 9 48.65 67.10 6.36
C SER A 9 47.13 66.96 6.19
N GLN A 10 46.68 66.93 4.93
CA GLN A 10 45.36 66.48 4.52
C GLN A 10 45.21 64.95 4.68
N ALA A 11 43.94 64.52 4.70
CA ALA A 11 43.38 63.21 4.36
C ALA A 11 42.83 62.40 5.54
N ASP A 12 41.56 62.69 5.90
CA ASP A 12 40.68 61.66 6.46
C ASP A 12 39.83 61.05 5.34
N GLU A 13 40.11 59.78 5.14
CA GLU A 13 39.62 58.78 4.22
C GLU A 13 38.09 58.64 4.30
N LYS A 14 37.37 58.96 3.22
CA LYS A 14 35.98 58.52 3.05
C LYS A 14 36.00 57.23 2.25
N ASP A 15 36.17 56.11 2.95
CA ASP A 15 35.84 54.78 2.44
C ASP A 15 34.33 54.70 2.18
N PHE A 16 33.92 55.08 0.97
CA PHE A 16 32.62 54.73 0.44
C PHE A 16 32.59 53.21 0.31
N LEU A 17 31.95 52.54 1.28
CA LEU A 17 31.53 51.15 1.17
C LEU A 17 30.76 50.99 -0.14
N ARG A 18 31.46 50.49 -1.15
CA ARG A 18 30.99 50.36 -2.52
C ARG A 18 29.96 49.24 -2.55
N CYS A 19 28.70 49.56 -2.28
CA CYS A 19 27.59 48.65 -2.51
C CYS A 19 27.62 48.24 -3.99
N ARG A 20 28.08 47.02 -4.28
CA ARG A 20 27.97 46.42 -5.61
C ARG A 20 26.48 46.23 -5.89
N ALA A 21 25.93 47.07 -6.76
CA ALA A 21 24.57 46.91 -7.24
C ALA A 21 24.50 45.61 -8.05
N PHE A 22 23.63 44.69 -7.63
CA PHE A 22 23.42 43.42 -8.29
C PHE A 22 22.73 43.66 -9.63
N THR A 23 23.32 43.20 -10.72
CA THR A 23 22.77 43.41 -12.07
C THR A 23 21.68 42.39 -12.38
N LEU A 24 20.75 42.77 -13.27
CA LEU A 24 19.72 41.85 -13.77
C LEU A 24 20.32 40.60 -14.44
N ILE A 25 21.47 40.74 -15.08
CA ILE A 25 22.18 39.64 -15.75
C ILE A 25 22.73 38.65 -14.71
N GLU A 26 23.35 39.13 -13.62
CA GLU A 26 23.83 38.28 -12.54
C GLU A 26 22.68 37.48 -11.90
N LEU A 27 21.53 38.11 -11.68
CA LEU A 27 20.34 37.41 -11.19
C LEU A 27 19.85 36.34 -12.17
N LEU A 28 19.81 36.67 -13.46
CA LEU A 28 19.31 35.77 -14.50
C LEU A 28 20.20 34.54 -14.66
N VAL A 29 21.53 34.69 -14.62
CA VAL A 29 22.46 33.56 -14.69
C VAL A 29 22.32 32.67 -13.45
N VAL A 30 22.16 33.25 -12.25
CA VAL A 30 22.00 32.47 -11.02
C VAL A 30 20.72 31.63 -11.05
N ILE A 31 19.57 32.21 -11.43
CA ILE A 31 18.33 31.44 -11.54
C ILE A 31 18.44 30.37 -12.64
N ALA A 32 19.16 30.64 -13.74
CA ALA A 32 19.38 29.67 -14.80
C ALA A 32 20.21 28.47 -14.32
N ILE A 33 21.29 28.71 -13.57
CA ILE A 33 22.11 27.64 -12.98
C ILE A 33 21.29 26.83 -11.96
N ILE A 34 20.53 27.49 -11.08
CA ILE A 34 19.65 26.82 -10.11
C ILE A 34 18.62 25.96 -10.83
N ALA A 35 18.02 26.45 -11.92
CA ALA A 35 17.04 25.70 -12.71
C ALA A 35 17.65 24.44 -13.35
N ILE A 36 18.87 24.54 -13.90
CA ILE A 36 19.59 23.39 -14.47
C ILE A 36 19.90 22.34 -13.40
N LEU A 37 20.44 22.77 -12.26
CA LEU A 37 20.78 21.87 -11.15
C LEU A 37 19.52 21.21 -10.57
N ALA A 38 18.45 21.98 -10.36
CA ALA A 38 17.17 21.45 -9.89
C ALA A 38 16.56 20.45 -10.88
N GLY A 39 16.64 20.73 -12.19
CA GLY A 39 16.15 19.86 -13.25
C GLY A 39 16.78 18.46 -13.23
N MET A 40 18.06 18.34 -12.89
CA MET A 40 18.74 17.04 -12.75
C MET A 40 18.43 16.33 -11.41
N LEU A 41 18.11 17.09 -10.36
CA LEU A 41 17.81 16.54 -9.02
C LEU A 41 16.40 15.96 -8.90
N LEU A 42 15.40 16.54 -9.58
CA LEU A 42 14.00 16.12 -9.47
C LEU A 42 13.77 14.64 -9.82
N PRO A 43 14.31 14.07 -10.91
CA PRO A 43 14.14 12.66 -11.23
C PRO A 43 14.79 11.73 -10.19
N ALA A 44 15.96 12.11 -9.67
CA ALA A 44 16.66 11.34 -8.65
C ALA A 44 15.89 11.34 -7.32
N LEU A 45 15.39 12.51 -6.90
CA LEU A 45 14.58 12.65 -5.69
C LEU A 45 13.26 11.89 -5.79
N SER A 46 12.60 11.92 -6.95
CA SER A 46 11.37 11.16 -7.19
C SER A 46 11.60 9.66 -7.01
N LYS A 47 12.66 9.10 -7.62
CA LYS A 47 13.04 7.69 -7.46
C LYS A 47 13.41 7.34 -6.02
N ALA A 48 14.11 8.23 -5.31
CA ALA A 48 14.48 8.01 -3.90
C ALA A 48 13.25 8.00 -2.99
N LYS A 49 12.30 8.91 -3.22
CA LYS A 49 11.02 8.98 -2.50
C LYS A 49 10.19 7.72 -2.72
N ASP A 50 10.07 7.25 -3.96
CA ASP A 50 9.33 6.03 -4.28
C ASP A 50 9.94 4.80 -3.59
N LYS A 51 11.28 4.68 -3.57
CA LYS A 51 11.96 3.61 -2.81
C LYS A 51 11.67 3.70 -1.32
N ALA A 52 11.70 4.89 -0.73
CA ALA A 52 11.39 5.08 0.68
C ALA A 52 9.92 4.71 1.00
N GLN A 53 8.98 5.07 0.14
CA GLN A 53 7.57 4.67 0.28
C GLN A 53 7.40 3.16 0.20
N ASN A 54 8.10 2.48 -0.73
CA ASN A 54 8.10 1.02 -0.85
C ASN A 54 8.67 0.33 0.41
N VAL A 55 9.73 0.87 1.01
CA VAL A 55 10.28 0.34 2.28
C VAL A 55 9.28 0.48 3.43
N ILE A 56 8.57 1.60 3.51
CA ILE A 56 7.52 1.78 4.52
C ILE A 56 6.35 0.83 4.27
N ASP A 57 5.93 0.67 3.01
CA ASP A 57 4.87 -0.25 2.62
C ASP A 57 5.19 -1.70 2.98
N PHE A 58 6.43 -2.13 2.70
CA PHE A 58 6.96 -3.42 3.15
C PHE A 58 6.89 -3.60 4.67
N ASN A 59 7.28 -2.57 5.43
CA ASN A 59 7.23 -2.60 6.89
C ASN A 59 5.78 -2.62 7.41
N ASN A 60 4.86 -1.92 6.75
CA ASN A 60 3.43 -1.97 7.07
C ASN A 60 2.90 -3.40 6.92
N THR A 61 3.17 -4.05 5.78
CA THR A 61 2.80 -5.46 5.55
C THR A 61 3.39 -6.37 6.63
N LYS A 62 4.68 -6.20 6.95
CA LYS A 62 5.33 -6.98 8.01
C LYS A 62 4.66 -6.78 9.38
N ASN A 63 4.33 -5.54 9.75
CA ASN A 63 3.64 -5.23 11.00
C ASN A 63 2.24 -5.86 11.05
N ILE A 64 1.51 -5.87 9.93
CA ILE A 64 0.21 -6.56 9.85
C ILE A 64 0.40 -8.06 10.06
N MET A 65 1.37 -8.69 9.40
CA MET A 65 1.62 -10.13 9.55
C MET A 65 2.11 -10.51 10.97
N LEU A 66 2.91 -9.66 11.61
CA LEU A 66 3.27 -9.86 13.03
C LEU A 66 2.05 -9.71 13.94
N GLY A 67 1.19 -8.71 13.70
CA GLY A 67 -0.07 -8.54 14.41
C GLY A 67 -1.00 -9.74 14.24
N THR A 68 -1.01 -10.36 13.06
CA THR A 68 -1.72 -11.62 12.79
C THR A 68 -1.22 -12.76 13.66
N LEU A 69 0.09 -12.93 13.83
CA LEU A 69 0.65 -13.97 14.71
C LEU A 69 0.33 -13.73 16.18
N MET A 70 0.38 -12.46 16.62
CA MET A 70 -0.01 -12.09 17.98
C MET A 70 -1.49 -12.39 18.23
N PHE A 71 -2.36 -12.02 17.28
CA PHE A 71 -3.79 -12.36 17.33
C PHE A 71 -3.98 -13.86 17.45
N ALA A 72 -3.33 -14.66 16.60
CA ALA A 72 -3.48 -16.11 16.63
C ALA A 72 -3.04 -16.69 17.99
N GLY A 73 -1.92 -16.20 18.56
CA GLY A 73 -1.46 -16.62 19.88
C GLY A 73 -2.47 -16.36 21.00
N ASP A 74 -3.21 -15.26 20.92
CA ASP A 74 -4.24 -14.88 21.90
C ASP A 74 -5.62 -15.53 21.63
N ASN A 75 -5.79 -16.20 20.48
CA ASN A 75 -7.08 -16.74 20.02
C ASN A 75 -6.98 -18.23 19.64
N ASP A 76 -6.39 -19.06 20.51
CA ASP A 76 -6.29 -20.53 20.34
C ASP A 76 -5.67 -20.98 19.00
N GLU A 77 -4.72 -20.19 18.50
CA GLU A 77 -4.02 -20.35 17.21
C GLU A 77 -4.89 -20.13 15.96
N TYR A 78 -6.13 -19.66 16.12
CA TYR A 78 -6.98 -19.32 14.98
C TYR A 78 -6.51 -18.02 14.30
N MET A 79 -6.43 -18.06 12.98
CA MET A 79 -6.15 -16.85 12.20
C MET A 79 -7.34 -15.87 12.28
N PRO A 80 -7.12 -14.56 12.12
CA PRO A 80 -8.21 -13.61 11.92
C PRO A 80 -9.06 -14.01 10.71
N ARG A 81 -10.35 -13.69 10.78
CA ARG A 81 -11.30 -13.91 9.69
C ARG A 81 -10.83 -13.11 8.47
N PRO A 82 -10.61 -13.77 7.32
CA PRO A 82 -10.47 -13.03 6.07
C PRO A 82 -11.80 -12.34 5.79
N ALA A 83 -11.75 -11.16 5.21
CA ALA A 83 -12.98 -10.52 4.80
C ALA A 83 -13.59 -11.23 3.60
N TRP A 84 -14.91 -11.16 3.48
CA TRP A 84 -15.66 -11.59 2.29
C TRP A 84 -17.08 -11.05 2.48
N GLY A 85 -17.33 -9.88 1.92
CA GLY A 85 -18.36 -8.97 2.41
C GLY A 85 -17.94 -8.23 3.69
N ASN A 86 -18.81 -7.31 4.12
CA ASN A 86 -18.54 -6.34 5.18
C ASN A 86 -19.48 -6.48 6.39
N SER A 87 -20.22 -7.58 6.47
CA SER A 87 -21.25 -7.83 7.50
C SER A 87 -20.74 -8.54 8.75
N GLU A 88 -19.46 -8.88 8.81
CA GLU A 88 -18.82 -9.63 9.89
C GLU A 88 -17.52 -8.94 10.33
N ASP A 89 -17.08 -9.21 11.56
CA ASP A 89 -15.76 -8.79 12.02
C ASP A 89 -14.67 -9.56 11.26
N CYS A 90 -13.66 -8.86 10.77
CA CYS A 90 -12.57 -9.43 9.99
C CYS A 90 -11.22 -8.83 10.42
N TRP A 91 -10.15 -9.25 9.75
CA TRP A 91 -8.79 -8.77 9.97
C TRP A 91 -8.68 -7.23 9.96
N ALA A 92 -9.41 -6.54 9.07
CA ALA A 92 -9.26 -5.11 8.83
C ALA A 92 -10.30 -4.23 9.57
N PHE A 93 -11.51 -4.73 9.81
CA PHE A 93 -12.61 -3.93 10.36
C PHE A 93 -13.67 -4.81 11.03
N GLY A 94 -14.51 -4.20 11.87
CA GLY A 94 -15.69 -4.84 12.45
C GLY A 94 -16.92 -4.78 11.53
N LYS A 95 -17.96 -5.55 11.87
CA LYS A 95 -19.25 -5.64 11.15
C LYS A 95 -19.97 -4.30 10.92
N GLY A 96 -19.59 -3.26 11.67
CA GLY A 96 -20.03 -1.88 11.47
C GLY A 96 -19.63 -1.29 10.11
N MET A 97 -18.73 -1.94 9.37
CA MET A 97 -18.33 -1.53 8.03
C MET A 97 -19.49 -1.58 7.03
N ALA A 98 -20.44 -2.51 7.17
CA ALA A 98 -21.59 -2.65 6.27
C ALA A 98 -22.44 -1.37 6.15
N GLN A 99 -22.51 -0.57 7.21
CA GLN A 99 -23.30 0.67 7.26
C GLN A 99 -22.57 1.88 6.68
N VAL A 100 -21.24 1.81 6.53
CA VAL A 100 -20.38 2.97 6.26
C VAL A 100 -19.52 2.80 5.00
N ALA A 101 -19.46 1.59 4.46
CA ALA A 101 -18.83 1.28 3.19
C ALA A 101 -19.65 1.86 2.02
N GLY A 102 -18.97 2.43 1.03
CA GLY A 102 -19.63 2.92 -0.18
C GLY A 102 -18.82 3.98 -0.92
N VAL A 103 -19.33 4.38 -2.08
CA VAL A 103 -18.76 5.48 -2.88
C VAL A 103 -18.87 6.80 -2.11
N ALA A 104 -17.86 7.67 -2.22
CA ALA A 104 -17.87 9.02 -1.67
C ALA A 104 -17.72 10.09 -2.75
N SER A 105 -18.16 11.29 -2.42
CA SER A 105 -17.75 12.52 -3.10
C SER A 105 -16.68 13.24 -2.27
N LEU A 106 -16.10 14.32 -2.80
CA LEU A 106 -15.17 15.15 -2.02
C LEU A 106 -15.81 15.77 -0.77
N THR A 107 -17.13 15.98 -0.79
CA THR A 107 -17.85 16.56 0.34
C THR A 107 -18.18 15.54 1.42
N THR A 108 -18.36 14.26 1.06
CA THR A 108 -18.69 13.19 2.01
C THR A 108 -17.48 12.36 2.45
N LEU A 109 -16.33 12.52 1.78
CA LEU A 109 -15.14 11.69 2.01
C LEU A 109 -14.66 11.74 3.47
N GLU A 110 -14.58 12.93 4.07
CA GLU A 110 -14.08 13.08 5.44
C GLU A 110 -14.97 12.33 6.44
N THR A 111 -16.28 12.54 6.38
CA THR A 111 -17.25 11.84 7.24
C THR A 111 -17.19 10.33 7.02
N GLN A 112 -17.03 9.88 5.77
CA GLN A 112 -16.92 8.45 5.49
C GLN A 112 -15.63 7.85 6.07
N LEU A 113 -14.50 8.54 5.98
CA LEU A 113 -13.24 8.08 6.56
C LEU A 113 -13.32 7.98 8.08
N GLN A 114 -13.91 8.98 8.74
CA GLN A 114 -14.12 8.96 10.20
C GLN A 114 -14.99 7.77 10.62
N ASN A 115 -16.08 7.51 9.89
CA ASN A 115 -16.97 6.38 10.16
C ASN A 115 -16.30 5.03 9.91
N GLN A 116 -15.50 4.91 8.85
CA GLN A 116 -14.74 3.68 8.57
C GLN A 116 -13.58 3.48 9.54
N GLU A 117 -12.99 4.54 10.09
CA GLU A 117 -11.98 4.44 11.14
C GLU A 117 -12.56 3.86 12.44
N ILE A 118 -13.82 4.19 12.76
CA ILE A 118 -14.53 3.55 13.88
C ILE A 118 -14.69 2.05 13.63
N ALA A 119 -15.06 1.65 12.40
CA ALA A 119 -15.14 0.25 12.02
C ALA A 119 -13.77 -0.44 12.04
N PHE A 120 -12.69 0.23 11.63
CA PHE A 120 -11.30 -0.26 11.76
C PHE A 120 -10.97 -0.61 13.20
N ARG A 121 -11.28 0.28 14.16
CA ARG A 121 -10.98 0.07 15.59
C ARG A 121 -11.71 -1.14 16.20
N GLN A 122 -12.75 -1.62 15.53
CA GLN A 122 -13.50 -2.82 15.91
C GLN A 122 -13.01 -4.08 15.18
N GLY A 123 -12.09 -3.95 14.23
CA GLY A 123 -11.49 -5.07 13.51
C GLY A 123 -10.56 -5.91 14.38
N GLN A 124 -10.37 -7.17 13.99
CA GLN A 124 -9.65 -8.16 14.78
C GLN A 124 -8.18 -7.78 15.02
N LEU A 125 -7.52 -7.14 14.04
CA LEU A 125 -6.12 -6.73 14.19
C LEU A 125 -5.93 -5.35 14.80
N ALA A 126 -7.00 -4.57 15.04
CA ALA A 126 -6.88 -3.17 15.43
C ALA A 126 -5.99 -2.96 16.67
N ASN A 127 -6.20 -3.75 17.72
CA ASN A 127 -5.44 -3.66 18.97
C ASN A 127 -3.97 -4.08 18.79
N TYR A 128 -3.72 -5.10 17.97
CA TYR A 128 -2.38 -5.60 17.68
C TYR A 128 -1.56 -4.64 16.81
N LEU A 129 -2.24 -3.77 16.07
CA LEU A 129 -1.64 -2.67 15.29
C LEU A 129 -1.59 -1.35 16.07
N GLY A 130 -1.80 -1.39 17.40
CA GLY A 130 -1.79 -0.21 18.25
C GLY A 130 -2.87 0.81 17.87
N ASN A 131 -4.00 0.35 17.34
CA ASN A 131 -5.10 1.17 16.82
C ASN A 131 -4.64 2.22 15.79
N THR A 132 -3.57 1.93 15.04
CA THR A 132 -2.98 2.85 14.06
C THR A 132 -3.38 2.49 12.64
N MET A 133 -4.47 3.10 12.14
CA MET A 133 -4.99 2.85 10.78
C MET A 133 -3.98 3.17 9.66
N LYS A 134 -3.01 4.06 9.91
CA LYS A 134 -1.95 4.40 8.95
C LYS A 134 -1.13 3.18 8.49
N ILE A 135 -1.04 2.13 9.31
CA ILE A 135 -0.35 0.88 8.95
C ILE A 135 -1.10 0.15 7.83
N MET A 136 -2.42 0.32 7.71
CA MET A 136 -3.26 -0.33 6.70
C MET A 136 -3.14 0.31 5.30
N ILE A 137 -2.43 1.44 5.18
CA ILE A 137 -2.37 2.23 3.95
C ILE A 137 -0.94 2.27 3.42
N CYS A 138 -0.77 1.89 2.15
CA CYS A 138 0.45 2.10 1.40
C CYS A 138 0.72 3.62 1.29
N PRO A 139 1.92 4.13 1.64
CA PRO A 139 2.22 5.55 1.57
C PRO A 139 2.07 6.15 0.18
N LYS A 140 2.27 5.34 -0.87
CA LYS A 140 2.07 5.78 -2.26
C LYS A 140 0.59 5.82 -2.61
N ASP A 141 -0.23 4.86 -2.15
CA ASP A 141 -1.69 4.91 -2.27
C ASP A 141 -2.27 6.17 -1.59
N ALA A 142 -1.76 6.53 -0.40
CA ALA A 142 -2.15 7.76 0.29
C ALA A 142 -1.84 9.04 -0.50
N VAL A 143 -0.82 9.04 -1.37
CA VAL A 143 -0.50 10.19 -2.23
C VAL A 143 -1.37 10.18 -3.49
N GLU A 144 -1.52 9.02 -4.13
CA GLU A 144 -2.31 8.85 -5.35
C GLU A 144 -3.81 9.08 -5.13
N SER A 145 -4.34 8.70 -3.97
CA SER A 145 -5.74 8.94 -3.57
C SER A 145 -6.10 10.43 -3.50
N ARG A 146 -5.10 11.29 -3.34
CA ARG A 146 -5.24 12.76 -3.34
C ARG A 146 -4.84 13.38 -4.67
N SER A 147 -4.38 12.61 -5.64
CA SER A 147 -3.85 13.12 -6.91
C SER A 147 -4.29 12.25 -8.09
N SER A 148 -3.38 11.48 -8.68
CA SER A 148 -3.54 10.75 -9.94
C SER A 148 -4.67 9.72 -9.93
N LYS A 149 -4.99 9.11 -8.78
CA LYS A 149 -6.02 8.08 -8.64
C LYS A 149 -7.16 8.49 -7.70
N ARG A 150 -7.36 9.80 -7.52
CA ARG A 150 -8.43 10.35 -6.66
C ARG A 150 -9.82 9.82 -7.02
N ASN A 151 -10.16 9.77 -8.32
CA ASN A 151 -11.47 9.29 -8.75
C ASN A 151 -11.66 7.80 -8.45
N ASN A 152 -10.63 6.98 -8.68
CA ASN A 152 -10.65 5.55 -8.32
C ASN A 152 -10.82 5.37 -6.80
N TYR A 153 -10.10 6.16 -6.01
CA TYR A 153 -10.20 6.11 -4.55
C TYR A 153 -11.59 6.45 -4.03
N LEU A 154 -12.24 7.48 -4.59
CA LEU A 154 -13.61 7.86 -4.23
C LEU A 154 -14.63 6.74 -4.51
N GLN A 155 -14.38 5.93 -5.54
CA GLN A 155 -15.24 4.80 -5.94
C GLN A 155 -15.04 3.53 -5.09
N ARG A 156 -14.00 3.43 -4.26
CA ARG A 156 -13.81 2.27 -3.36
C ARG A 156 -14.92 2.25 -2.31
N ASN A 157 -15.45 1.08 -1.94
CA ASN A 157 -16.38 1.02 -0.81
C ASN A 157 -15.64 1.10 0.52
N VAL A 158 -14.56 0.34 0.68
CA VAL A 158 -13.65 0.37 1.82
C VAL A 158 -12.41 1.19 1.45
N LYS A 159 -12.14 2.24 2.23
CA LYS A 159 -11.08 3.23 1.95
C LYS A 159 -9.89 3.16 2.91
N ILE A 160 -10.06 2.42 4.00
CA ILE A 160 -9.13 2.36 5.13
C ILE A 160 -7.97 1.38 4.95
N THR A 161 -7.92 0.65 3.82
CA THR A 161 -6.83 -0.29 3.53
C THR A 161 -6.38 -0.19 2.07
N SER A 162 -5.08 -0.31 1.84
CA SER A 162 -4.48 -0.56 0.52
C SER A 162 -4.27 -2.04 0.23
N TYR A 163 -4.42 -2.89 1.25
CA TYR A 163 -4.17 -4.33 1.19
C TYR A 163 -5.48 -5.11 1.26
N THR A 164 -5.42 -6.33 0.74
CA THR A 164 -6.50 -7.31 0.81
C THR A 164 -5.97 -8.64 1.32
N TRP A 165 -6.86 -9.44 1.92
CA TRP A 165 -6.54 -10.79 2.35
C TRP A 165 -7.04 -11.85 1.37
N ASN A 166 -6.32 -12.95 1.32
CA ASN A 166 -6.64 -14.12 0.53
C ASN A 166 -7.96 -14.75 1.01
N GLY A 167 -9.01 -14.66 0.19
CA GLY A 167 -10.33 -15.24 0.48
C GLY A 167 -10.31 -16.77 0.64
N PHE A 168 -9.28 -17.47 0.14
CA PHE A 168 -9.15 -18.92 0.32
C PHE A 168 -8.94 -19.33 1.79
N VAL A 169 -8.36 -18.46 2.62
CA VAL A 169 -8.29 -18.65 4.08
C VAL A 169 -9.69 -18.80 4.68
N GLY A 170 -10.72 -18.26 4.02
CA GLY A 170 -12.10 -18.27 4.45
C GLY A 170 -12.93 -19.41 3.87
N GLY A 171 -12.29 -20.41 3.23
CA GLY A 171 -13.01 -21.53 2.63
C GLY A 171 -13.92 -21.10 1.48
N PHE A 172 -13.44 -20.21 0.59
CA PHE A 172 -14.25 -19.81 -0.56
C PHE A 172 -14.43 -20.96 -1.58
N GLY A 173 -15.65 -21.50 -1.57
CA GLY A 173 -16.43 -21.94 -2.73
C GLY A 173 -17.32 -23.15 -2.45
N SER A 174 -18.60 -23.04 -2.82
CA SER A 174 -19.57 -24.14 -2.80
C SER A 174 -19.19 -25.32 -3.71
N ASN A 175 -18.26 -25.10 -4.64
CA ASN A 175 -17.63 -26.12 -5.47
C ASN A 175 -16.16 -26.40 -5.07
N SER A 176 -15.69 -25.86 -3.94
CA SER A 176 -14.31 -25.94 -3.44
C SER A 176 -14.12 -26.88 -2.25
N GLY A 177 -15.14 -27.66 -1.87
CA GLY A 177 -14.97 -28.72 -0.87
C GLY A 177 -14.66 -28.27 0.56
N GLY A 178 -14.84 -26.99 0.92
CA GLY A 178 -14.71 -26.55 2.30
C GLY A 178 -15.35 -25.19 2.54
N SER A 179 -16.40 -25.14 3.36
CA SER A 179 -16.87 -23.89 3.96
C SER A 179 -15.89 -23.50 5.07
N ALA A 180 -15.60 -22.20 5.26
CA ALA A 180 -14.96 -21.77 6.52
C ALA A 180 -15.73 -22.37 7.70
N PRO A 181 -15.02 -22.80 8.76
CA PRO A 181 -15.68 -23.32 9.95
C PRO A 181 -16.78 -22.37 10.44
N SER A 182 -17.97 -22.90 10.73
CA SER A 182 -19.10 -22.08 11.17
C SER A 182 -18.95 -21.71 12.66
N GLY A 183 -18.96 -20.40 12.93
CA GLY A 183 -18.95 -19.83 14.28
C GLY A 183 -18.18 -18.50 14.37
N PRO A 184 -18.29 -17.79 15.49
CA PRO A 184 -17.55 -16.54 15.71
C PRO A 184 -16.04 -16.84 15.64
N PHE A 185 -15.33 -16.11 14.78
CA PHE A 185 -13.87 -16.19 14.62
C PHE A 185 -13.29 -17.51 14.13
N LYS A 186 -14.11 -18.45 13.64
CA LYS A 186 -13.60 -19.76 13.24
C LYS A 186 -13.07 -19.73 11.81
N THR A 187 -11.77 -19.45 11.72
CA THR A 187 -10.97 -19.67 10.51
C THR A 187 -10.18 -20.96 10.68
N TYR A 188 -9.08 -21.13 9.97
CA TYR A 188 -8.15 -22.24 10.18
C TYR A 188 -7.10 -21.88 11.24
N LYS A 189 -6.59 -22.90 11.94
CA LYS A 189 -5.47 -22.71 12.85
C LYS A 189 -4.20 -22.45 12.07
N THR A 190 -3.25 -21.72 12.64
CA THR A 190 -1.91 -21.55 12.04
C THR A 190 -1.23 -22.89 11.75
N THR A 191 -1.52 -23.94 12.53
CA THR A 191 -1.00 -25.31 12.34
C THR A 191 -1.60 -26.03 11.14
N ASP A 192 -2.76 -25.60 10.64
CA ASP A 192 -3.39 -26.18 9.45
C ASP A 192 -2.75 -25.64 8.15
N LEU A 193 -1.83 -24.67 8.29
CA LEU A 193 -1.31 -23.82 7.23
C LEU A 193 0.22 -23.89 7.18
N ARG A 194 0.80 -23.70 5.99
CA ARG A 194 2.26 -23.59 5.87
C ARG A 194 2.68 -22.15 6.17
N PRO A 195 3.79 -21.92 6.88
CA PRO A 195 4.28 -20.56 7.16
C PRO A 195 4.55 -19.72 5.90
N THR A 196 4.84 -20.38 4.77
CA THR A 196 5.09 -19.75 3.47
C THR A 196 3.82 -19.33 2.72
N ASN A 197 2.64 -19.78 3.16
CA ASN A 197 1.39 -19.46 2.49
C ASN A 197 1.13 -17.95 2.51
N LEU A 198 0.83 -17.40 1.34
CA LEU A 198 0.57 -15.99 1.10
C LEU A 198 -0.89 -15.70 1.47
N ILE A 199 -1.07 -14.73 2.36
CA ILE A 199 -2.37 -14.33 2.89
C ILE A 199 -2.73 -12.89 2.57
N MET A 200 -1.77 -12.02 2.25
CA MET A 200 -2.04 -10.61 2.01
C MET A 200 -1.26 -10.07 0.83
N TRP A 201 -1.82 -9.13 0.08
CA TRP A 201 -1.10 -8.35 -0.93
C TRP A 201 -1.69 -6.95 -1.07
N GLU A 202 -0.93 -6.01 -1.62
CA GLU A 202 -1.46 -4.71 -2.03
C GLU A 202 -2.43 -4.89 -3.21
N THR A 203 -3.67 -4.43 -3.05
CA THR A 203 -4.77 -4.62 -4.00
C THR A 203 -4.54 -3.83 -5.30
N ASP A 204 -4.93 -4.39 -6.45
CA ASP A 204 -4.88 -3.68 -7.73
C ASP A 204 -5.66 -2.36 -7.69
N GLU A 205 -4.92 -1.26 -7.76
CA GLU A 205 -5.42 0.09 -7.56
C GLU A 205 -6.20 0.68 -8.74
N ASN A 206 -6.22 -0.02 -9.87
CA ASN A 206 -6.94 0.39 -11.08
C ASN A 206 -8.39 -0.11 -11.08
N THR A 207 -8.74 -1.02 -10.17
CA THR A 207 -10.08 -1.61 -10.06
C THR A 207 -10.70 -1.27 -8.70
N PRO A 208 -11.41 -0.14 -8.56
CA PRO A 208 -12.01 0.28 -7.27
C PRO A 208 -12.93 -0.75 -6.63
N PHE A 209 -13.60 -1.56 -7.46
CA PHE A 209 -14.48 -2.63 -7.00
C PHE A 209 -13.77 -3.65 -6.10
N LEU A 210 -12.46 -3.88 -6.28
CA LEU A 210 -11.67 -4.81 -5.48
C LEU A 210 -11.40 -4.33 -4.04
N PHE A 211 -11.81 -3.10 -3.72
CA PHE A 211 -11.79 -2.55 -2.37
C PHE A 211 -13.21 -2.57 -1.77
N ASN A 212 -14.00 -3.59 -2.07
CA ASN A 212 -15.37 -3.73 -1.61
C ASN A 212 -15.45 -4.20 -0.14
N ASP A 213 -14.51 -5.02 0.30
CA ASP A 213 -14.56 -5.67 1.61
C ASP A 213 -13.18 -6.04 2.21
N ALA A 214 -12.05 -5.75 1.55
CA ALA A 214 -10.71 -6.13 2.01
C ALA A 214 -10.41 -7.64 1.98
N GLY A 215 -11.16 -8.40 1.16
CA GLY A 215 -10.89 -9.80 0.84
C GLY A 215 -10.94 -10.02 -0.67
N ASN A 216 -9.94 -10.70 -1.22
CA ASN A 216 -9.84 -10.94 -2.65
C ASN A 216 -9.41 -12.37 -2.96
N ARG A 217 -9.69 -12.80 -4.18
CA ARG A 217 -9.04 -13.96 -4.79
C ARG A 217 -7.72 -13.55 -5.43
N PRO A 218 -6.72 -14.45 -5.48
CA PRO A 218 -5.45 -14.11 -6.11
C PRO A 218 -5.57 -13.70 -7.59
N ASP A 219 -6.56 -14.21 -8.34
CA ASP A 219 -6.81 -13.82 -9.73
C ASP A 219 -7.41 -12.41 -9.90
N GLU A 220 -7.88 -11.79 -8.81
CA GLU A 220 -8.56 -10.49 -8.87
C GLU A 220 -7.61 -9.32 -9.02
N GLY A 221 -6.31 -9.46 -8.75
CA GLY A 221 -5.35 -8.38 -9.00
C GLY A 221 -4.34 -8.15 -7.89
N ILE A 222 -3.13 -7.74 -8.29
CA ILE A 222 -2.11 -7.19 -7.41
C ILE A 222 -1.70 -5.79 -7.89
N SER A 223 -1.33 -4.93 -6.94
CA SER A 223 -0.85 -3.59 -7.23
C SER A 223 0.49 -3.58 -8.00
N GLN A 224 0.69 -2.54 -8.79
CA GLN A 224 1.98 -2.21 -9.43
C GLN A 224 2.47 -0.81 -9.05
N ARG A 225 1.94 -0.26 -7.96
CA ARG A 225 2.15 1.15 -7.62
C ARG A 225 3.61 1.53 -7.44
N HIS A 226 4.44 0.62 -6.95
CA HIS A 226 5.89 0.83 -6.81
C HIS A 226 6.65 0.57 -8.12
N ALA A 227 6.17 1.15 -9.22
CA ALA A 227 6.82 1.19 -10.53
C ALA A 227 7.33 2.61 -10.87
N SER A 228 8.24 2.70 -11.84
CA SER A 228 8.67 3.99 -12.42
C SER A 228 7.64 4.63 -13.34
N SER A 229 6.61 3.88 -13.74
CA SER A 229 5.53 4.30 -14.62
C SER A 229 4.21 3.78 -14.09
N MET A 230 3.14 4.58 -14.19
CA MET A 230 1.82 4.10 -13.78
C MET A 230 1.28 3.07 -14.78
N PRO A 231 0.70 1.95 -14.31
CA PRO A 231 0.00 1.02 -15.17
C PRO A 231 -1.21 1.71 -15.82
N LYS A 232 -1.40 1.50 -17.12
CA LYS A 232 -2.54 2.04 -17.89
C LYS A 232 -3.86 1.33 -17.57
N ASP A 233 -3.74 0.07 -17.17
CA ASP A 233 -4.83 -0.82 -16.84
C ASP A 233 -4.33 -1.90 -15.86
N SER A 234 -5.25 -2.75 -15.44
CA SER A 234 -5.04 -3.85 -14.51
C SER A 234 -4.17 -5.00 -15.02
N TYR A 235 -3.86 -5.05 -16.32
CA TYR A 235 -3.29 -6.21 -17.01
C TYR A 235 -1.86 -5.98 -17.53
N THR A 236 -1.51 -4.72 -17.79
CA THR A 236 -0.23 -4.33 -18.36
C THR A 236 0.84 -4.31 -17.28
N ASP A 237 1.84 -5.18 -17.44
CA ASP A 237 3.04 -5.15 -16.61
C ASP A 237 3.90 -3.92 -16.92
N VAL A 238 4.14 -3.11 -15.89
CA VAL A 238 4.99 -1.91 -15.96
C VAL A 238 6.26 -2.05 -15.10
N GLY A 239 6.60 -3.28 -14.71
CA GLY A 239 7.73 -3.58 -13.83
C GLY A 239 7.47 -3.16 -12.38
N GLY A 240 6.19 -3.04 -11.99
CA GLY A 240 5.80 -2.67 -10.64
C GLY A 240 6.00 -3.80 -9.65
N ARG A 241 6.09 -3.41 -8.38
CA ARG A 241 6.17 -4.33 -7.25
C ARG A 241 5.08 -4.02 -6.23
N SER A 242 4.72 -5.03 -5.46
CA SER A 242 3.75 -4.97 -4.39
C SER A 242 4.27 -5.74 -3.19
N SER A 243 3.95 -5.24 -2.00
CA SER A 243 4.23 -5.94 -0.77
C SER A 243 3.20 -7.04 -0.52
N VAL A 244 3.70 -8.25 -0.25
CA VAL A 244 2.92 -9.47 -0.06
C VAL A 244 3.25 -10.05 1.31
N GLY A 245 2.24 -10.43 2.08
CA GLY A 245 2.37 -11.01 3.42
C GLY A 245 2.12 -12.52 3.43
N ALA A 246 2.95 -13.23 4.19
CA ALA A 246 2.83 -14.67 4.44
C ALA A 246 2.46 -14.94 5.90
N ILE A 247 1.81 -16.08 6.15
CA ILE A 247 1.28 -16.47 7.46
C ILE A 247 2.36 -16.49 8.55
N GLY A 248 3.58 -16.91 8.21
CA GLY A 248 4.71 -16.97 9.16
C GLY A 248 5.21 -15.61 9.66
N GLY A 249 4.51 -14.49 9.41
CA GLY A 249 4.95 -13.15 9.83
C GLY A 249 5.89 -12.48 8.82
N HIS A 250 6.10 -13.09 7.66
CA HIS A 250 7.03 -12.60 6.64
C HIS A 250 6.33 -11.66 5.66
N ALA A 251 7.07 -10.67 5.17
CA ALA A 251 6.68 -9.86 4.02
C ALA A 251 7.68 -10.12 2.89
N VAL A 252 7.20 -10.16 1.67
CA VAL A 252 7.97 -10.35 0.44
C VAL A 252 7.56 -9.25 -0.53
N ASN A 253 8.54 -8.63 -1.19
CA ASN A 253 8.27 -7.64 -2.21
C ASN A 253 8.28 -8.32 -3.58
N MET A 254 7.12 -8.42 -4.21
CA MET A 254 6.89 -9.27 -5.38
C MET A 254 6.58 -8.43 -6.60
N THR A 255 7.15 -8.80 -7.75
CA THR A 255 6.81 -8.21 -9.04
C THR A 255 5.46 -8.72 -9.52
N PHE A 256 4.84 -7.95 -10.42
CA PHE A 256 3.64 -8.38 -11.13
C PHE A 256 3.81 -9.77 -11.78
N GLN A 257 4.95 -10.01 -12.45
CA GLN A 257 5.22 -11.29 -13.10
C GLN A 257 5.37 -12.44 -12.11
N GLU A 258 6.12 -12.25 -11.01
CA GLU A 258 6.28 -13.27 -9.96
C GLU A 258 4.91 -13.66 -9.38
N PHE A 259 4.05 -12.68 -9.07
CA PHE A 259 2.71 -12.95 -8.55
C PHE A 259 1.87 -13.79 -9.51
N TYR A 260 1.78 -13.38 -10.77
CA TYR A 260 0.98 -14.11 -11.76
C TYR A 260 1.57 -15.46 -12.17
N SER A 261 2.90 -15.63 -12.09
CA SER A 261 3.52 -16.95 -12.28
C SER A 261 3.02 -17.98 -11.26
N MET A 262 2.70 -17.56 -10.03
CA MET A 262 2.10 -18.43 -9.01
C MET A 262 0.59 -18.65 -9.20
N VAL A 263 -0.10 -17.81 -9.98
CA VAL A 263 -1.53 -18.01 -10.31
C VAL A 263 -1.72 -19.07 -11.42
N GLY A 264 -0.65 -19.50 -12.08
CA GLY A 264 -0.68 -20.55 -13.09
C GLY A 264 -0.78 -20.06 -14.55
N LYS A 265 -0.68 -18.74 -14.80
CA LYS A 265 -0.48 -18.16 -16.14
C LYS A 265 0.36 -16.88 -16.06
N GLY A 266 1.36 -16.73 -16.95
CA GLY A 266 2.45 -15.75 -16.81
C GLY A 266 2.05 -14.27 -16.85
N ARG A 267 0.82 -13.91 -17.24
CA ARG A 267 0.27 -12.54 -17.22
C ARG A 267 -1.22 -12.53 -16.88
N ARG A 268 -1.71 -11.50 -16.18
CA ARG A 268 -3.15 -11.32 -15.88
C ARG A 268 -4.03 -11.35 -17.13
N SER A 269 -3.56 -10.84 -18.27
CA SER A 269 -4.30 -10.89 -19.54
C SER A 269 -4.60 -12.32 -20.03
N GLU A 270 -3.81 -13.30 -19.60
CA GLU A 270 -3.99 -14.73 -19.91
C GLU A 270 -4.95 -15.40 -18.92
N LEU A 271 -5.15 -14.78 -17.75
CA LEU A 271 -6.27 -15.01 -16.86
C LEU A 271 -7.50 -14.28 -17.42
N LYS A 272 -8.10 -14.83 -18.48
CA LYS A 272 -9.50 -14.45 -18.77
C LYS A 272 -10.30 -14.64 -17.49
N PRO A 273 -11.23 -13.73 -17.13
CA PRO A 273 -12.11 -13.91 -15.99
C PRO A 273 -12.96 -15.14 -16.28
N ALA A 274 -12.44 -16.30 -15.95
CA ALA A 274 -13.17 -17.53 -16.06
C ALA A 274 -14.20 -17.42 -14.96
N ALA A 275 -15.47 -17.45 -15.35
CA ALA A 275 -16.59 -17.73 -14.47
C ALA A 275 -16.43 -19.06 -13.70
N ASN A 276 -15.31 -19.78 -13.90
CA ASN A 276 -14.95 -21.05 -13.31
C ASN A 276 -13.51 -20.94 -12.79
N PHE A 277 -13.29 -21.43 -11.57
CA PHE A 277 -11.99 -21.65 -10.92
C PHE A 277 -10.91 -22.12 -11.92
N PRO A 278 -9.61 -21.83 -11.70
CA PRO A 278 -8.54 -22.35 -12.54
C PRO A 278 -8.77 -23.85 -12.80
N GLN A 279 -9.06 -24.21 -14.05
CA GLN A 279 -9.49 -25.56 -14.44
C GLN A 279 -8.33 -26.57 -14.48
N GLN A 280 -7.10 -26.11 -14.21
CA GLN A 280 -5.88 -26.90 -14.17
C GLN A 280 -5.21 -26.62 -12.83
N PRO A 281 -4.82 -27.67 -12.08
CA PRO A 281 -4.13 -27.49 -10.82
C PRO A 281 -2.86 -26.69 -11.05
N VAL A 282 -2.63 -25.64 -10.25
CA VAL A 282 -1.32 -25.01 -10.27
C VAL A 282 -0.35 -26.03 -9.68
N GLU A 283 0.80 -26.28 -10.33
CA GLU A 283 1.74 -27.29 -9.86
C GLU A 283 2.06 -27.07 -8.37
N LEU A 284 1.69 -28.06 -7.57
CA LEU A 284 1.82 -28.02 -6.13
C LEU A 284 3.27 -28.26 -5.73
N PRO A 285 3.78 -27.58 -4.68
CA PRO A 285 3.04 -26.71 -3.76
C PRO A 285 2.84 -25.26 -4.26
N ASN A 286 1.60 -24.77 -4.27
CA ASN A 286 1.30 -23.36 -4.49
C ASN A 286 1.02 -22.63 -3.17
N ASP A 287 1.84 -21.63 -2.84
CA ASP A 287 1.67 -20.81 -1.64
C ASP A 287 0.59 -19.72 -1.77
N LEU A 288 0.01 -19.54 -2.95
CA LEU A 288 -1.02 -18.55 -3.24
C LEU A 288 -2.44 -19.15 -3.29
N TYR A 289 -2.59 -20.32 -3.93
CA TYR A 289 -3.82 -21.12 -3.92
C TYR A 289 -3.63 -22.31 -2.98
N TRP A 290 -3.96 -22.12 -1.70
CA TRP A 290 -3.83 -23.15 -0.67
C TRP A 290 -5.18 -23.44 0.00
N MET A 291 -5.39 -24.71 0.34
CA MET A 291 -6.56 -25.20 1.07
C MET A 291 -6.10 -25.84 2.37
N PRO A 292 -6.61 -25.40 3.53
CA PRO A 292 -6.20 -25.96 4.81
C PRO A 292 -6.73 -27.39 4.97
N GLY A 293 -5.92 -28.26 5.57
CA GLY A 293 -6.26 -29.68 5.70
C GLY A 293 -6.18 -30.52 4.41
N SER A 294 -5.84 -29.92 3.26
CA SER A 294 -5.55 -30.67 2.02
C SER A 294 -4.11 -31.17 2.03
N ALA A 295 -3.92 -32.51 1.98
CA ALA A 295 -2.60 -33.13 1.79
C ALA A 295 -1.91 -32.71 0.48
N ARG A 296 -2.67 -32.15 -0.47
CA ARG A 296 -2.17 -31.67 -1.76
C ARG A 296 -1.81 -30.18 -1.71
N GLY A 297 -2.23 -29.40 -0.72
CA GLY A 297 -2.28 -27.94 -0.88
C GLY A 297 -3.48 -27.55 -1.76
N GLY A 298 -3.66 -26.26 -2.06
CA GLY A 298 -4.84 -25.77 -2.76
C GLY A 298 -4.83 -26.09 -4.26
N TRP A 299 -5.80 -25.54 -4.98
CA TRP A 299 -6.17 -25.94 -6.34
C TRP A 299 -5.01 -26.18 -7.31
#